data_AF-A0A962NBN2-F1
#
_entry.id   AF-A0A962NBN2-F1
#
_cell.length_a   1.000
_cell.length_b   1.000
_cell.length_c   1.000
_cell.angle_alpha   90.00
_cell.angle_beta   90.00
_cell.angle_gamma   90.00
#
_symmetry.space_group_name_H-M   'P 1'
#
loop_
_entity.id
_entity.type
_entity.pdbx_description
1 polymer ?
#
loop_
_entity_poly.entity_id
_entity_poly.type
_entity_poly.pdbx_seq_one_letter_code
_entity_poly.pdbx_strand_id
1 'polypeptide(L)' 'LAMTTLFGSPPAAFYAAYAEASGCQEDWLQRAPLLNLYHLLNHLNLFGSGYLSAVRQVLSRFA' A
#
# COMPACT_ATOMS: atom_id res chain seq x y z
N LEU A 1 2.55 1.89 7.20
CA LEU A 1 3.46 1.10 6.34
C LEU A 1 2.92 0.92 4.92
N ALA A 2 1.66 0.51 4.70
CA ALA A 2 1.16 0.25 3.34
C ALA A 2 1.39 1.42 2.35
N MET A 3 1.00 2.65 2.70
CA MET A 3 1.16 3.80 1.81
C MET A 3 2.63 4.11 1.44
N THR A 4 3.59 3.76 2.31
CA THR A 4 5.01 3.98 2.03
C THR A 4 5.53 3.06 0.94
N THR A 5 4.74 2.07 0.50
CA THR A 5 5.09 1.18 -0.61
C THR A 5 4.50 1.63 -1.96
N LEU A 6 3.70 2.70 -2.01
CA LEU A 6 3.08 3.19 -3.25
C LEU A 6 3.96 4.17 -4.02
N PHE A 7 4.59 5.11 -3.33
CA PHE A 7 5.38 6.18 -3.94
C PHE A 7 6.69 6.40 -3.18
N GLY A 8 7.75 5.74 -3.65
CA GLY A 8 9.08 5.87 -3.05
C GLY A 8 9.16 5.21 -1.67
N SER A 9 9.64 3.97 -1.63
CA SER A 9 9.85 3.25 -0.37
C SER A 9 10.99 3.88 0.44
N PRO A 10 10.79 4.13 1.74
CA PRO A 10 11.89 4.40 2.66
C PRO A 10 12.91 3.26 2.69
N PRO A 11 14.14 3.50 3.18
CA PRO A 11 15.13 2.44 3.36
C PRO A 11 14.64 1.32 4.30
N ALA A 12 15.19 0.12 4.15
CA ALA A 12 14.83 -1.04 4.98
C ALA A 12 14.93 -0.77 6.50
N ALA A 13 15.88 0.07 6.93
CA ALA A 13 16.05 0.47 8.32
C ALA A 13 14.80 1.12 8.93
N PHE A 14 14.01 1.85 8.15
CA PHE A 14 12.74 2.44 8.61
C PHE A 14 11.74 1.36 9.01
N TYR A 15 11.59 0.33 8.17
CA TYR A 15 10.65 -0.77 8.41
C TYR A 15 11.09 -1.62 9.61
N ALA A 16 12.40 -1.86 9.76
CA ALA A 16 12.96 -2.59 10.89
C ALA A 16 12.68 -1.86 12.23
N ALA A 17 13.02 -0.57 12.30
CA ALA A 17 12.79 0.24 13.49
C ALA A 17 11.30 0.35 13.85
N TYR A 18 10.42 0.48 12.85
CA TYR A 18 8.97 0.50 13.08
C TYR A 18 8.46 -0.84 13.62
N ALA A 19 8.89 -1.96 13.02
CA ALA A 19 8.49 -3.29 13.45
C ALA A 19 8.91 -3.57 14.90
N GLU A 20 10.14 -3.18 15.27
CA GLU A 20 10.66 -3.28 16.64
C GLU A 20 9.83 -2.46 17.63
N ALA A 21 9.51 -1.20 17.30
CA ALA A 21 8.82 -0.28 18.20
C ALA A 21 7.32 -0.59 18.37
N SER A 22 6.65 -1.11 17.33
CA SER A 22 5.19 -1.26 17.33
C SER A 22 4.71 -2.71 17.44
N GLY A 23 5.60 -3.70 17.39
CA GLY A 23 5.22 -5.12 17.30
C GLY A 23 4.40 -5.42 16.04
N CYS A 24 4.79 -4.83 14.90
CA CYS A 24 4.03 -4.95 13.65
C CYS A 24 3.93 -6.42 13.22
N GLN A 25 2.73 -6.88 12.86
CA GLN A 25 2.53 -8.26 12.42
C GLN A 25 3.21 -8.54 11.09
N GLU A 26 3.86 -9.70 10.97
CA GLU A 26 4.67 -10.11 9.82
C GLU A 26 3.91 -10.11 8.49
N ASP A 27 2.58 -10.29 8.53
CA ASP A 27 1.71 -10.34 7.35
C ASP A 27 1.26 -8.96 6.84
N TRP A 28 1.77 -7.86 7.41
CA TRP A 28 1.35 -6.50 7.04
C TRP A 28 1.59 -6.20 5.56
N LEU A 29 2.64 -6.78 4.96
CA LEU A 29 3.01 -6.59 3.56
C LEU A 29 1.99 -7.23 2.62
N GLN A 30 1.39 -8.35 3.03
CA GLN A 30 0.35 -9.07 2.30
C GLN A 30 -0.97 -8.29 2.31
N ARG A 31 -1.23 -7.55 3.40
CA ARG A 31 -2.40 -6.65 3.53
C ARG A 31 -2.18 -5.28 2.89
N ALA A 32 -0.92 -4.90 2.61
CA ALA A 32 -0.59 -3.57 2.09
C ALA A 32 -1.35 -3.20 0.80
N PRO A 33 -1.52 -4.08 -0.21
CA PRO A 33 -2.30 -3.74 -1.40
C PRO A 33 -3.75 -3.41 -1.09
N LEU A 34 -4.39 -4.13 -0.16
CA LEU A 34 -5.77 -3.86 0.25
C LEU A 34 -5.89 -2.52 0.98
N LEU A 35 -4.97 -2.22 1.90
CA LEU A 35 -4.92 -0.92 2.58
C LEU A 35 -4.66 0.24 1.61
N ASN A 36 -3.83 0.00 0.60
CA ASN A 36 -3.52 0.95 -0.47
C ASN A 36 -4.67 1.16 -1.46
N LEU A 37 -5.68 0.29 -1.49
CA LEU A 37 -6.84 0.43 -2.38
C LEU A 37 -7.54 1.77 -2.19
N TYR A 38 -7.72 2.21 -0.93
CA TYR A 38 -8.29 3.52 -0.63
C TYR A 38 -7.51 4.64 -1.31
N HIS A 39 -6.18 4.61 -1.21
CA HIS A 39 -5.33 5.63 -1.79
C HIS A 39 -5.31 5.56 -3.33
N LEU A 40 -5.33 4.37 -3.92
CA LEU A 40 -5.42 4.21 -5.37
C LEU A 40 -6.75 4.73 -5.92
N LEU A 41 -7.87 4.49 -5.22
CA LEU A 41 -9.18 5.07 -5.56
C LEU A 41 -9.16 6.59 -5.43
N ASN A 42 -8.57 7.13 -4.36
CA ASN A 42 -8.40 8.56 -4.21
C ASN A 42 -7.58 9.17 -5.37
N HIS A 43 -6.50 8.52 -5.78
CA HIS A 43 -5.69 8.98 -6.91
C HIS A 43 -6.42 8.83 -8.25
N LEU A 44 -7.21 7.79 -8.44
CA LEU A 44 -8.09 7.65 -9.61
C LEU A 44 -9.08 8.81 -9.69
N ASN A 45 -9.68 9.21 -8.55
CA ASN A 45 -10.62 10.32 -8.50
C ASN A 45 -9.95 11.68 -8.78
N LEU A 46 -8.75 11.90 -8.25
CA LEU A 46 -8.08 13.21 -8.33
C LEU A 46 -7.24 13.39 -9.61
N PHE A 47 -6.63 12.32 -10.12
CA PHE A 47 -5.64 12.37 -11.20
C PHE A 47 -6.03 11.55 -12.43
N GLY A 48 -7.16 10.85 -12.38
CA GLY A 48 -7.78 10.20 -13.52
C GLY A 48 -7.28 8.79 -13.81
N SER A 49 -7.56 8.32 -15.03
CA SER A 49 -7.51 6.92 -15.43
C SER A 49 -6.15 6.24 -15.34
N GLY A 50 -5.06 6.99 -15.16
CA GLY A 50 -3.72 6.44 -14.93
C GLY A 50 -3.63 5.48 -13.74
N TYR A 51 -4.55 5.59 -12.76
CA TYR A 51 -4.60 4.73 -11.59
C TYR A 51 -5.62 3.58 -11.70
N LEU A 52 -6.42 3.52 -12.77
CA LEU A 52 -7.50 2.54 -12.92
C LEU A 52 -6.98 1.09 -12.99
N SER A 53 -5.85 0.88 -13.67
CA SER A 53 -5.22 -0.44 -13.78
C SER A 53 -4.78 -0.96 -12.41
N ALA A 54 -4.17 -0.11 -11.59
CA ALA A 54 -3.73 -0.45 -10.24
C ALA A 54 -4.93 -0.78 -9.33
N VAL A 55 -6.01 0.00 -9.39
CA VAL A 55 -7.26 -0.30 -8.66
C VAL A 55 -7.80 -1.67 -9.07
N ARG A 56 -7.91 -1.95 -10.37
CA ARG A 56 -8.41 -3.24 -10.88
C ARG A 56 -7.54 -4.41 -10.45
N GLN A 57 -6.23 -4.26 -10.46
CA GLN A 57 -5.31 -5.30 -10.03
C GLN A 57 -5.50 -5.66 -8.56
N VAL A 58 -5.65 -4.66 -7.69
CA VAL A 58 -5.93 -4.92 -6.27
C VAL A 58 -7.28 -5.61 -6.10
N LEU A 59 -8.33 -5.12 -6.77
CA LEU A 59 -9.65 -5.76 -6.69
C LEU A 59 -9.62 -7.21 -7.16
N SER A 60 -8.95 -7.53 -8.27
CA SER A 60 -8.85 -8.92 -8.76
C SER A 60 -8.17 -9.89 -7.79
N ARG A 61 -7.39 -9.38 -6.82
CA ARG A 61 -6.71 -10.20 -5.82
C ARG A 61 -7.58 -10.46 -4.58
N PHE A 62 -8.55 -9.59 -4.29
CA PHE A 62 -9.29 -9.60 -3.01
C PHE A 62 -10.82 -9.63 -3.17
N ALA A 63 -11.34 -9.60 -4.41
CA ALA A 63 -12.76 -9.69 -4.75
C ALA A 63 -13.13 -11.07 -5.32
#